data_AF-A0A821XNK6-F1
#
_entry.id   AF-A0A821XNK6-F1
#
_cell.length_a   1.000
_cell.length_b   1.000
_cell.length_c   1.000
_cell.angle_alpha   90.00
_cell.angle_beta   90.00
_cell.angle_gamma   90.00
#
_symmetry.space_group_name_H-M   'P 1'
#
loop_
_entity.id
_entity.type
_entity.pdbx_description
1 polymer ?
#
loop_
_entity_poly.entity_id
_entity_poly.type
_entity_poly.pdbx_seq_one_letter_code
_entity_poly.pdbx_strand_id
1 'polypeptide(L)' 'SYEHLGDNTNVINELMSGKHAFSKILNGAKRPLVILGSAMFERPDATSVYASAAQLSEKL' A
#
# COMPACT_ATOMS: atom_id res chain seq x y z
N SER A 1 -10.19 -3.59 15.86
CA SER A 1 -10.85 -3.77 14.55
C SER A 1 -9.93 -3.21 13.47
N TYR A 2 -9.87 -3.81 12.29
CA TYR A 2 -9.08 -3.33 11.14
C TYR A 2 -9.96 -3.23 9.90
N GLU A 3 -9.57 -2.40 8.93
CA GLU A 3 -10.24 -2.29 7.63
C GLU A 3 -9.51 -3.18 6.61
N HIS A 4 -10.20 -4.17 6.05
CA HIS A 4 -9.65 -5.02 5.00
C HIS A 4 -9.82 -4.34 3.65
N LEU A 5 -8.74 -3.81 3.09
CA LEU A 5 -8.75 -3.04 1.83
C LEU A 5 -8.78 -3.94 0.59
N GLY A 6 -8.39 -5.21 0.74
CA GLY A 6 -8.41 -6.22 -0.33
C GLY A 6 -7.32 -7.27 -0.17
N ASP A 7 -7.31 -8.21 -1.11
CA ASP A 7 -6.48 -9.42 -1.11
C ASP A 7 -5.49 -9.49 -2.30
N ASN A 8 -5.45 -8.43 -3.10
CA ASN A 8 -4.66 -8.35 -4.32
C ASN A 8 -3.81 -7.07 -4.36
N THR A 9 -2.77 -7.09 -5.20
CA THR A 9 -1.79 -6.00 -5.30
C THR A 9 -2.33 -4.76 -6.02
N ASN A 10 -3.47 -4.86 -6.72
CA ASN A 10 -4.07 -3.71 -7.40
C ASN A 10 -4.55 -2.63 -6.42
N VAL A 11 -4.87 -3.01 -5.17
CA VAL A 11 -5.22 -2.06 -4.11
C VAL A 11 -4.12 -1.01 -3.90
N ILE A 12 -2.84 -1.39 -4.01
CA ILE A 12 -1.73 -0.43 -3.87
C ILE A 12 -1.79 0.61 -5.00
N ASN A 13 -2.10 0.19 -6.23
CA ASN A 13 -2.28 1.10 -7.37
C ASN A 13 -3.51 2.01 -7.20
N GLU A 14 -4.61 1.48 -6.67
CA GLU A 14 -5.80 2.29 -6.38
C GLU A 14 -5.53 3.31 -5.27
N LEU A 15 -4.77 2.94 -4.25
CA LEU A 15 -4.33 3.83 -3.18
C LEU A 15 -3.45 4.96 -3.74
N MET A 16 -2.47 4.61 -4.57
CA MET A 16 -1.59 5.58 -5.24
C MET A 16 -2.37 6.50 -6.18
N SER A 17 -3.36 6.01 -6.92
CA SER A 17 -4.16 6.84 -7.83
C SER A 17 -5.20 7.71 -7.12
N GLY A 18 -5.46 7.49 -5.83
CA GLY A 18 -6.50 8.19 -5.08
C GLY A 18 -7.92 7.68 -5.34
N LYS A 19 -8.07 6.59 -6.11
CA LYS A 19 -9.37 5.96 -6.40
C LYS A 19 -9.94 5.24 -5.18
N HIS A 20 -9.08 4.69 -4.33
CA HIS A 20 -9.50 3.99 -3.13
C HIS A 20 -9.94 4.97 -2.03
N ALA A 21 -11.05 4.70 -1.33
CA ALA A 21 -11.56 5.60 -0.29
C ALA A 21 -10.54 5.86 0.84
N PHE A 22 -9.74 4.83 1.17
CA PHE A 22 -8.68 4.90 2.17
C PHE A 22 -7.54 5.86 1.81
N SER A 23 -7.36 6.25 0.54
CA SER A 23 -6.38 7.26 0.13
C SER A 23 -6.59 8.60 0.83
N LYS A 24 -7.85 8.97 1.14
CA LYS A 24 -8.16 10.21 1.86
C LYS A 24 -7.67 10.16 3.31
N ILE A 25 -7.76 8.98 3.94
CA ILE A 25 -7.31 8.76 5.31
C ILE A 25 -5.78 8.84 5.35
N LEU A 26 -5.12 8.16 4.41
CA LEU A 26 -3.67 8.17 4.24
C LEU A 26 -3.13 9.60 4.02
N ASN A 27 -3.70 10.36 3.09
CA ASN A 27 -3.29 11.74 2.81
C ASN A 27 -3.58 12.71 3.98
N GLY A 28 -4.55 12.39 4.83
CA GLY A 28 -4.88 13.18 6.03
C GLY A 28 -4.01 12.82 7.25
N ALA A 29 -3.23 11.75 7.19
CA ALA A 29 -2.43 11.28 8.30
C ALA A 29 -1.19 12.15 8.49
N LYS A 30 -0.93 12.61 9.71
CA LYS A 30 0.26 13.44 10.01
C LYS A 30 1.58 12.66 9.96
N ARG A 31 1.52 11.35 10.21
CA ARG A 31 2.66 10.43 10.32
C ARG A 31 2.23 9.04 9.85
N PRO A 32 2.02 8.85 8.54
CA PRO A 32 1.66 7.53 8.01
C PRO A 32 2.84 6.55 8.17
N LEU A 33 2.51 5.27 8.35
CA LEU A 33 3.46 4.17 8.42
C LEU A 33 2.96 3.04 7.53
N VAL A 34 3.82 2.56 6.63
CA VAL A 34 3.58 1.39 5.79
C VAL A 34 4.38 0.22 6.34
N ILE A 35 3.71 -0.88 6.68
CA ILE A 35 4.34 -2.11 7.17
C ILE A 35 4.17 -3.20 6.11
N LEU A 36 5.27 -3.83 5.71
CA LEU A 36 5.29 -4.96 4.78
C LEU A 36 5.70 -6.23 5.54
N GLY A 37 4.91 -7.29 5.40
CA GLY A 37 5.25 -8.60 5.97
C GLY A 37 6.38 -9.27 5.17
N SER A 38 7.35 -9.86 5.86
CA SER A 38 8.52 -10.49 5.21
C SER A 38 8.17 -11.62 4.23
N ALA A 39 7.06 -12.33 4.47
CA ALA A 39 6.58 -13.40 3.59
C ALA A 39 6.28 -12.93 2.15
N MET A 40 6.06 -11.62 1.93
CA MET A 40 5.84 -11.09 0.59
C MET A 40 7.10 -11.18 -0.30
N PHE A 41 8.31 -11.27 0.28
CA PHE A 41 9.55 -11.39 -0.47
C PHE A 41 9.77 -12.78 -1.10
N GLU A 42 8.99 -13.79 -0.72
CA GLU A 42 9.05 -15.14 -1.28
C GLU A 42 8.27 -15.26 -2.60
N ARG A 43 7.49 -14.24 -2.96
CA ARG A 43 6.65 -14.25 -4.16
C ARG A 43 7.45 -13.99 -5.44
N PRO A 44 7.03 -14.54 -6.58
CA PRO A 44 7.66 -14.24 -7.88
C PRO A 44 7.62 -12.75 -8.26
N ASP A 45 6.61 -12.01 -7.81
CA ASP A 45 6.40 -10.60 -8.10
C ASP A 45 6.92 -9.66 -7.00
N ALA A 46 7.70 -10.18 -6.03
CA ALA A 46 8.13 -9.45 -4.85
C ALA A 46 8.75 -8.08 -5.15
N THR A 47 9.67 -8.00 -6.13
CA THR A 47 10.32 -6.74 -6.49
C THR A 47 9.32 -5.67 -6.92
N SER A 48 8.28 -6.05 -7.68
CA SER A 48 7.28 -5.11 -8.18
C SER A 48 6.36 -4.59 -7.06
N VAL A 49 5.98 -5.47 -6.14
CA VAL A 49 5.13 -5.11 -4.99
C VAL A 49 5.92 -4.26 -4.01
N TYR A 50 7.20 -4.57 -3.78
CA TYR A 50 8.09 -3.75 -2.96
C TYR A 50 8.24 -2.35 -3.55
N ALA A 51 8.53 -2.24 -4.84
CA ALA A 51 8.64 -0.95 -5.53
C ALA A 51 7.35 -0.13 -5.43
N SER A 52 6.19 -0.77 -5.59
CA SER A 52 4.88 -0.11 -5.48
C SER A 52 4.61 0.40 -4.05
N ALA A 53 4.96 -0.39 -3.04
CA ALA A 53 4.82 0.01 -1.65
C ALA A 53 5.80 1.13 -1.26
N ALA A 54 7.03 1.10 -1.76
CA ALA A 54 8.00 2.17 -1.59
C ALA A 54 7.51 3.48 -2.21
N GLN A 55 7.02 3.44 -3.46
CA GLN A 55 6.43 4.60 -4.13
C GLN A 55 5.22 5.15 -3.38
N LEU A 56 4.36 4.28 -2.84
CA LEU A 56 3.27 4.70 -1.97
C LEU A 56 3.84 5.46 -0.76
N SER A 57 4.84 4.91 -0.08
CA SER A 57 5.46 5.56 1.09
C SER A 57 6.11 6.91 0.78
N GLU A 58 6.69 7.09 -0.40
CA GLU A 58 7.28 8.37 -0.82
C GLU A 58 6.21 9.43 -1.14
N LYS A 59 5.00 9.01 -1.50
CA LYS A 59 3.89 9.89 -1.85
C LYS A 59 3.12 10.43 -0.63
N LEU A 60 3.20 9.72 0.49
CA LEU A 60 2.47 10.01 1.74
C LEU A 60 3.16 11.12 2.55
#